data_AF-A0A534C0K1-F1
#
_entry.id   AF-A0A534C0K1-F1
#
_cell.length_a   1.000
_cell.length_b   1.000
_cell.length_c   1.000
_cell.angle_alpha   90.00
_cell.angle_beta   90.00
_cell.angle_gamma   90.00
#
_symmetry.space_group_name_H-M   'P 1'
#
loop_
_entity.id
_entity.type
_entity.pdbx_description
1 polymer ?
#
loop_
_entity_poly.entity_id
_entity_poly.type
_entity_poly.pdbx_seq_one_letter_code
_entity_poly.pdbx_strand_id
1 'polypeptide(L)'
;MSTLLPRAAALGLLGALLAPVPQSAWSQSASGSSSQSTIGDLSRRKVTVHRDTAASANASKAMENYRHFLELQNTDPKLRAEALRRLGDLNLDAGEMERLEKEVTAVDLQGAEAIKLYSTLLKAYPDYPRNDQVLYQLARAYETTGQPAQALGTLDRIVQRYPQSPQLDEVQFRRGELLFSDKRYADAARA
;
A
#
# COMPACT_ATOMS: atom_id res chain seq x y z
N MET A 1 22.50 65.00 -17.67
CA MET A 1 21.36 64.79 -16.75
C MET A 1 21.95 64.60 -15.35
N SER A 2 22.30 65.66 -14.64
CA SER A 2 21.48 66.50 -13.74
C SER A 2 21.95 66.24 -12.30
N THR A 3 23.04 66.88 -11.85
CA THR A 3 23.07 68.10 -11.01
C THR A 3 22.44 67.94 -9.61
N LEU A 4 23.34 67.85 -8.62
CA LEU A 4 23.12 68.04 -7.18
C LEU A 4 22.76 69.51 -6.86
N LEU A 5 21.86 69.72 -5.90
CA LEU A 5 21.77 70.73 -4.81
C LEU A 5 20.29 70.83 -4.34
N PRO A 6 19.92 71.41 -3.16
CA PRO A 6 20.69 71.88 -2.00
C PRO A 6 20.07 71.50 -0.61
N ARG A 7 20.66 72.08 0.45
CA ARG A 7 20.32 72.02 1.88
C ARG A 7 19.02 72.76 2.25
N ALA A 8 18.32 72.29 3.28
CA ALA A 8 17.44 73.04 4.20
C ALA A 8 17.54 72.33 5.59
N ALA A 9 17.92 72.93 6.73
CA ALA A 9 17.27 73.98 7.53
C ALA A 9 15.80 73.63 7.87
N ALA A 10 15.27 73.63 9.10
CA ALA A 10 15.76 73.93 10.45
C ALA A 10 14.73 73.41 11.49
N LEU A 11 15.19 73.32 12.75
CA LEU A 11 14.52 73.39 14.06
C LEU A 11 13.01 73.07 14.20
N GLY A 12 12.70 72.23 15.20
CA GLY A 12 11.36 72.17 15.78
C GLY A 12 11.22 71.26 17.01
N LEU A 13 11.63 71.78 18.16
CA LEU A 13 11.10 71.56 19.52
C LEU A 13 11.26 70.19 20.23
N LEU A 14 12.03 70.30 21.32
CA LEU A 14 12.14 69.43 22.50
C LEU A 14 10.79 68.97 23.07
N GLY A 15 10.70 67.68 23.36
CA GLY A 15 9.82 67.12 24.38
C GLY A 15 10.57 66.07 25.18
N ALA A 16 11.28 66.50 26.24
CA ALA A 16 11.94 65.61 27.18
C ALA A 16 10.92 65.18 28.24
N LEU A 17 10.65 63.88 28.35
CA LEU A 17 10.11 63.30 29.58
C LEU A 17 10.92 62.06 29.99
N LEU A 18 11.26 62.06 31.27
CA LEU A 18 12.21 61.21 31.96
C LEU A 18 11.89 59.72 31.85
N ALA A 19 12.93 58.92 31.56
CA ALA A 19 12.95 57.50 31.82
C ALA A 19 13.75 57.22 33.11
N PRO A 20 13.23 56.39 34.02
CA PRO A 20 14.05 55.58 34.90
C PRO A 20 14.02 54.11 34.43
N VAL A 21 15.22 53.54 34.27
CA VAL A 21 15.51 52.12 34.08
C VAL A 21 16.23 51.65 35.37
N PRO A 22 16.42 50.35 35.64
CA PRO A 22 15.47 49.33 36.12
C PRO A 22 15.87 48.82 37.53
N GLN A 23 15.00 48.11 38.24
CA GLN A 23 15.44 47.07 39.17
C GLN A 23 14.53 45.84 39.09
N SER A 24 15.21 44.71 38.98
CA SER A 24 14.79 43.33 38.81
C SER A 24 13.75 42.80 39.81
N ALA A 25 12.74 42.10 39.28
CA ALA A 25 12.15 40.95 39.95
C ALA A 25 11.72 39.93 38.89
N TRP A 26 12.06 38.68 39.14
CA TRP A 26 11.93 37.56 38.21
C TRP A 26 10.49 37.11 37.99
N SER A 27 10.29 36.54 36.80
CA SER A 27 9.36 35.48 36.42
C SER A 27 7.86 35.67 36.65
N GLN A 28 7.14 35.76 35.54
CA GLN A 28 6.07 34.79 35.22
C GLN A 28 5.85 34.74 33.70
N SER A 29 6.45 33.73 33.06
CA SER A 29 5.94 33.19 31.80
C SER A 29 4.87 32.17 32.14
N ALA A 30 3.64 32.41 31.69
CA ALA A 30 2.56 31.45 31.37
C ALA A 30 1.25 32.25 31.31
N SER A 31 0.38 32.20 30.30
CA SER A 31 -0.03 31.03 29.53
C SER A 31 -0.82 31.51 28.30
N GLY A 32 -0.20 31.46 27.12
CA GLY A 32 -0.93 31.39 25.86
C GLY A 32 -1.05 29.92 25.50
N SER A 33 -2.06 29.22 26.02
CA SER A 33 -2.25 27.80 25.74
C SER A 33 -2.79 27.64 24.30
N SER A 34 -1.91 27.42 23.34
CA SER A 34 -2.26 26.63 22.17
C SER A 34 -2.52 25.20 22.66
N SER A 35 -3.76 24.87 22.99
CA SER A 35 -4.13 23.53 23.44
C SER A 35 -3.95 22.56 22.28
N GLN A 36 -2.82 21.85 22.28
CA GLN A 36 -2.64 20.70 21.42
C GLN A 36 -3.74 19.69 21.76
N SER A 37 -4.58 19.36 20.79
CA SER A 37 -5.64 18.38 20.95
C SER A 37 -5.04 17.08 21.47
N THR A 38 -5.61 16.57 22.55
CA THR A 38 -5.12 15.35 23.19
C THR A 38 -5.91 14.14 22.69
N ILE A 39 -5.36 12.94 22.92
CA ILE A 39 -6.10 11.69 22.68
C ILE A 39 -7.41 11.66 23.51
N GLY A 40 -7.45 12.35 24.65
CA GLY A 40 -8.66 12.52 25.46
C GLY A 40 -9.79 13.27 24.75
N ASP A 41 -9.47 14.15 23.81
CA ASP A 41 -10.45 14.93 23.05
C ASP A 41 -11.15 14.11 21.94
N LEU A 42 -10.61 12.94 21.60
CA LEU A 42 -11.21 12.02 20.62
C LEU A 42 -12.49 11.36 21.13
N SER A 43 -12.63 11.20 22.46
CA SER A 43 -13.82 10.61 23.10
C SER A 43 -15.11 11.41 22.85
N ARG A 44 -14.98 12.72 22.60
CA ARG A 44 -16.10 13.64 22.37
C ARG A 44 -16.43 13.83 20.89
N ARG A 45 -15.61 13.27 19.99
CA ARG A 45 -15.80 13.42 18.54
C ARG A 45 -16.79 12.38 18.06
N LYS A 46 -18.01 12.82 17.71
CA LYS A 46 -18.95 11.96 16.96
C LYS A 46 -18.35 11.67 15.59
N VAL A 47 -17.85 10.46 15.41
CA VAL A 47 -17.36 9.97 14.12
C VAL A 47 -18.58 9.61 13.27
N THR A 48 -18.97 10.48 12.34
CA THR A 48 -19.88 10.10 11.26
C THR A 48 -19.11 9.23 10.28
N VAL A 49 -19.31 7.91 10.37
CA VAL A 49 -18.78 6.96 9.39
C VAL A 49 -19.65 7.07 8.15
N HIS A 50 -19.23 7.91 7.20
CA HIS A 50 -19.69 7.79 5.82
C HIS A 50 -19.03 6.55 5.25
N ARG A 51 -19.80 5.44 5.15
CA ARG A 51 -19.36 4.29 4.37
C ARG A 51 -19.45 4.72 2.92
N ASP A 52 -18.35 5.24 2.42
CA ASP A 52 -18.26 5.62 1.02
C ASP A 52 -18.42 4.38 0.15
N THR A 53 -19.08 4.59 -0.98
CA THR A 53 -19.22 3.73 -2.16
C THR A 53 -17.87 3.39 -2.83
N ALA A 54 -16.75 3.34 -2.08
CA ALA A 54 -15.39 3.61 -2.54
C ALA A 54 -14.37 2.48 -2.28
N ALA A 55 -14.79 1.21 -2.29
CA ALA A 55 -13.83 0.09 -2.14
C ALA A 55 -12.76 0.08 -3.25
N SER A 56 -13.14 0.37 -4.50
CA SER A 56 -12.18 0.42 -5.63
C SER A 56 -11.27 1.66 -5.60
N ALA A 57 -11.80 2.83 -5.23
CA ALA A 57 -11.00 4.05 -5.10
C ALA A 57 -9.94 3.91 -3.99
N ASN A 58 -10.27 3.20 -2.91
CA ASN A 58 -9.32 2.87 -1.84
C ASN A 58 -8.27 1.84 -2.31
N ALA A 59 -8.66 0.84 -3.11
CA ALA A 59 -7.73 -0.15 -3.67
C ALA A 59 -6.71 0.50 -4.62
N SER A 60 -7.16 1.34 -5.56
CA SER A 60 -6.27 2.04 -6.50
C SER A 60 -5.24 2.92 -5.79
N LYS A 61 -5.68 3.68 -4.79
CA LYS A 61 -4.78 4.51 -3.96
C LYS A 61 -3.80 3.65 -3.14
N ALA A 62 -4.25 2.52 -2.61
CA ALA A 62 -3.37 1.59 -1.91
C ALA A 62 -2.30 1.02 -2.86
N MET A 63 -2.68 0.65 -4.09
CA MET A 63 -1.74 0.14 -5.10
C MET A 63 -0.68 1.18 -5.46
N GLU A 64 -1.09 2.44 -5.67
CA GLU A 64 -0.18 3.57 -5.90
C GLU A 64 0.82 3.74 -4.75
N ASN A 65 0.34 3.74 -3.50
CA ASN A 65 1.20 3.84 -2.33
C ASN A 65 2.21 2.69 -2.22
N TYR A 66 1.80 1.45 -2.51
CA TYR A 66 2.72 0.30 -2.51
C TYR A 66 3.74 0.41 -3.65
N ARG A 67 3.35 0.87 -4.84
CA ARG A 67 4.28 1.10 -5.95
C ARG A 67 5.35 2.12 -5.56
N HIS A 68 4.96 3.27 -5.01
CA HIS A 68 5.91 4.26 -4.51
C HIS A 68 6.82 3.71 -3.42
N PHE A 69 6.27 2.93 -2.48
CA PHE A 69 7.10 2.29 -1.46
C PHE A 69 8.15 1.34 -2.07
N LEU A 70 7.81 0.61 -3.13
CA LEU A 70 8.72 -0.29 -3.83
C LEU A 70 9.80 0.44 -4.66
N GLU A 71 9.63 1.73 -4.95
CA GLU A 71 10.63 2.58 -5.61
C GLU A 71 11.69 3.11 -4.64
N LEU A 72 11.38 3.15 -3.34
CA LEU A 72 12.29 3.63 -2.30
C LEU A 72 13.51 2.72 -2.15
N GLN A 73 14.68 3.33 -2.10
CA GLN A 73 15.96 2.66 -1.82
C GLN A 73 16.10 2.38 -0.32
N ASN A 74 16.86 1.34 0.04
CA ASN A 74 17.20 0.99 1.44
C ASN A 74 16.00 0.75 2.37
N THR A 75 14.93 0.14 1.85
CA THR A 75 13.76 -0.25 2.65
C THR A 75 13.98 -1.56 3.40
N ASP A 76 13.27 -1.75 4.52
CA ASP A 76 13.28 -3.02 5.25
C ASP A 76 12.84 -4.16 4.31
N PRO A 77 13.68 -5.21 4.12
CA PRO A 77 13.37 -6.34 3.27
C PRO A 77 12.03 -7.01 3.59
N LYS A 78 11.64 -7.07 4.87
CA LYS A 78 10.36 -7.67 5.28
C LYS A 78 9.17 -6.82 4.83
N LEU A 79 9.28 -5.50 4.96
CA LEU A 79 8.25 -4.58 4.48
C LEU A 79 8.16 -4.60 2.94
N ARG A 80 9.29 -4.72 2.25
CA ARG A 80 9.33 -4.88 0.79
C ARG A 80 8.65 -6.16 0.32
N ALA A 81 8.91 -7.29 0.98
CA ALA A 81 8.22 -8.54 0.71
C ALA A 81 6.70 -8.43 0.95
N GLU A 82 6.32 -7.80 2.06
CA GLU A 82 4.92 -7.56 2.40
C GLU A 82 4.22 -6.67 1.37
N ALA A 83 4.89 -5.60 0.91
CA ALA A 83 4.36 -4.68 -0.09
C ALA A 83 4.17 -5.36 -1.45
N LEU A 84 5.14 -6.18 -1.90
CA LEU A 84 5.00 -6.99 -3.12
C LEU A 84 3.79 -7.90 -3.04
N ARG A 85 3.61 -8.57 -1.90
CA ARG A 85 2.49 -9.49 -1.67
C ARG A 85 1.15 -8.75 -1.68
N ARG A 86 1.04 -7.61 -0.97
CA ARG A 86 -0.18 -6.77 -0.96
C ARG A 86 -0.52 -6.22 -2.31
N LEU A 87 0.47 -5.73 -3.04
CA LEU A 87 0.27 -5.19 -4.37
C LEU A 87 -0.16 -6.30 -5.33
N GLY A 88 0.40 -7.50 -5.21
CA GLY A 88 -0.02 -8.68 -5.98
C GLY A 88 -1.50 -9.00 -5.74
N ASP A 89 -1.91 -9.10 -4.47
CA ASP A 89 -3.29 -9.42 -4.09
C ASP A 89 -4.27 -8.38 -4.67
N LEU A 90 -3.96 -7.09 -4.50
CA LEU A 90 -4.80 -5.99 -5.00
C LEU A 90 -4.92 -5.98 -6.54
N ASN A 91 -3.84 -6.31 -7.26
CA ASN A 91 -3.90 -6.42 -8.72
C ASN A 91 -4.74 -7.63 -9.13
N LEU A 92 -4.57 -8.79 -8.49
CA LEU A 92 -5.37 -9.96 -8.81
C LEU A 92 -6.86 -9.68 -8.60
N ASP A 93 -7.23 -9.16 -7.43
CA ASP A 93 -8.62 -8.82 -7.10
C ASP A 93 -9.20 -7.80 -8.10
N ALA A 94 -8.42 -6.78 -8.48
CA ALA A 94 -8.86 -5.78 -9.47
C ALA A 94 -9.10 -6.40 -10.86
N GLY A 95 -8.23 -7.31 -11.31
CA GLY A 95 -8.40 -8.01 -12.58
C GLY A 95 -9.63 -8.93 -12.57
N GLU A 96 -9.86 -9.65 -11.46
CA GLU A 96 -11.04 -10.48 -11.29
C GLU A 96 -12.34 -9.67 -11.32
N MET A 97 -12.39 -8.51 -10.66
CA MET A 97 -13.54 -7.60 -10.71
C MET A 97 -13.77 -7.06 -12.13
N GLU A 98 -12.71 -6.66 -12.82
CA GLU A 98 -12.82 -6.15 -14.19
C GLU A 98 -13.38 -7.22 -15.15
N ARG A 99 -12.96 -8.49 -15.01
CA ARG A 99 -13.52 -9.60 -15.82
C ARG A 99 -14.97 -9.91 -15.51
N LEU A 100 -15.45 -9.64 -14.28
CA LEU A 100 -16.86 -9.78 -13.94
C LEU A 100 -17.71 -8.67 -14.59
N GLU A 101 -17.14 -7.48 -14.75
CA GLU A 101 -17.82 -6.31 -15.31
C GLU A 101 -17.78 -6.25 -16.84
N LYS A 102 -16.73 -6.79 -17.46
CA LYS A 102 -16.48 -6.69 -18.92
C LYS A 102 -16.61 -8.04 -19.61
N GLU A 103 -17.00 -8.01 -20.89
CA GLU A 103 -17.02 -9.20 -21.74
C GLU A 103 -15.59 -9.76 -21.90
N VAL A 104 -15.44 -11.09 -21.84
CA VAL A 104 -14.22 -11.90 -21.59
C VAL A 104 -13.05 -11.67 -22.59
N THR A 105 -13.18 -10.77 -23.56
CA THR A 105 -12.22 -10.56 -24.65
C THR A 105 -11.03 -9.66 -24.30
N ALA A 106 -11.05 -8.96 -23.16
CA ALA A 106 -9.95 -8.10 -22.73
C ALA A 106 -8.80 -8.88 -22.09
N VAL A 107 -7.56 -8.48 -22.39
CA VAL A 107 -6.35 -9.00 -21.73
C VAL A 107 -6.38 -8.57 -20.25
N ASP A 108 -6.26 -9.52 -19.33
CA ASP A 108 -6.20 -9.27 -17.88
C ASP A 108 -4.82 -8.73 -17.48
N LEU A 109 -4.64 -7.41 -17.64
CA LEU A 109 -3.39 -6.72 -17.35
C LEU A 109 -3.04 -6.75 -15.86
N GLN A 110 -4.04 -6.69 -15.00
CA GLN A 110 -3.84 -6.70 -13.55
C GLN A 110 -3.47 -8.11 -13.07
N GLY A 111 -4.09 -9.16 -13.61
CA GLY A 111 -3.66 -10.55 -13.42
C GLY A 111 -2.20 -10.76 -13.85
N ALA A 112 -1.80 -10.21 -15.00
CA ALA A 112 -0.41 -10.27 -15.47
C ALA A 112 0.57 -9.55 -14.52
N GLU A 113 0.21 -8.38 -13.99
CA GLU A 113 1.04 -7.68 -13.00
C GLU A 113 1.10 -8.45 -11.66
N ALA A 114 0.01 -9.08 -11.22
CA ALA A 114 -0.01 -9.93 -10.05
C ALA A 114 0.98 -11.10 -10.19
N ILE A 115 1.02 -11.79 -11.34
CA ILE A 115 1.99 -12.85 -11.65
C ILE A 115 3.42 -12.36 -11.47
N LYS A 116 3.75 -11.18 -12.03
CA LYS A 116 5.09 -10.59 -11.94
C LYS A 116 5.45 -10.27 -10.50
N LEU A 117 4.53 -9.72 -9.71
CA LEU A 117 4.76 -9.35 -8.30
C LEU A 117 4.99 -10.58 -7.43
N TYR A 118 4.14 -11.60 -7.54
CA TYR A 118 4.31 -12.85 -6.79
C TYR A 118 5.59 -13.59 -7.20
N SER A 119 5.89 -13.65 -8.50
CA SER A 119 7.13 -14.26 -9.00
C SER A 119 8.37 -13.54 -8.47
N THR A 120 8.32 -12.20 -8.41
CA THR A 120 9.39 -11.38 -7.82
C THR A 120 9.56 -11.67 -6.35
N LEU A 121 8.45 -11.71 -5.60
CA LEU A 121 8.44 -12.03 -4.17
C LEU A 121 9.05 -13.42 -3.89
N LEU A 122 8.57 -14.46 -4.57
CA LEU A 122 9.04 -15.83 -4.38
C LEU A 122 10.53 -16.00 -4.72
N LYS A 123 11.03 -15.23 -5.69
CA LYS A 123 12.44 -15.25 -6.09
C LYS A 123 13.33 -14.48 -5.12
N ALA A 124 12.92 -13.28 -4.71
CA ALA A 124 13.72 -12.41 -3.85
C ALA A 124 13.65 -12.81 -2.36
N TYR A 125 12.58 -13.48 -1.94
CA TYR A 125 12.30 -13.85 -0.56
C TYR A 125 11.90 -15.33 -0.45
N PRO A 126 12.83 -16.27 -0.68
CA PRO A 126 12.53 -17.71 -0.67
C PRO A 126 12.00 -18.23 0.67
N ASP A 127 12.33 -17.55 1.78
CA ASP A 127 11.91 -17.89 3.14
C ASP A 127 10.74 -17.02 3.65
N TYR A 128 10.03 -16.32 2.77
CA TYR A 128 8.87 -15.52 3.17
C TYR A 128 7.81 -16.43 3.83
N PRO A 129 7.35 -16.13 5.08
CA PRO A 129 6.58 -17.07 5.89
C PRO A 129 5.26 -17.56 5.28
N ARG A 130 4.73 -16.86 4.27
CA ARG A 130 3.44 -17.14 3.63
C ARG A 130 3.61 -17.53 2.17
N ASN A 131 4.74 -18.17 1.83
CA ASN A 131 5.01 -18.57 0.45
C ASN A 131 4.03 -19.61 -0.09
N ASP A 132 3.42 -20.42 0.76
CA ASP A 132 2.30 -21.30 0.38
C ASP A 132 1.10 -20.49 -0.15
N GLN A 133 0.70 -19.44 0.57
CA GLN A 133 -0.36 -18.51 0.16
C GLN A 133 0.01 -17.76 -1.12
N VAL A 134 1.26 -17.29 -1.24
CA VAL A 134 1.74 -16.58 -2.43
C VAL A 134 1.74 -17.50 -3.66
N LEU A 135 2.15 -18.76 -3.50
CA LEU A 135 2.09 -19.75 -4.58
C LEU A 135 0.65 -20.03 -4.99
N TYR A 136 -0.27 -20.14 -4.03
CA TYR A 136 -1.67 -20.34 -4.33
C TYR A 136 -2.26 -19.15 -5.10
N GLN A 137 -1.98 -17.92 -4.68
CA GLN A 137 -2.43 -16.73 -5.41
C GLN A 137 -1.77 -16.59 -6.79
N LEU A 138 -0.51 -17.02 -6.94
CA LEU A 138 0.15 -17.09 -8.23
C LEU A 138 -0.52 -18.12 -9.15
N ALA A 139 -0.91 -19.29 -8.62
CA ALA A 139 -1.66 -20.28 -9.40
C ALA A 139 -3.00 -19.71 -9.88
N ARG A 140 -3.76 -19.04 -8.99
CA ARG A 140 -4.99 -18.35 -9.37
C ARG A 140 -4.76 -17.31 -10.46
N ALA A 141 -3.75 -16.46 -10.32
CA ALA A 141 -3.42 -15.45 -11.33
C ALA A 141 -3.06 -16.09 -12.69
N TYR A 142 -2.39 -17.25 -12.69
CA TYR A 142 -2.17 -18.01 -13.92
C TYR A 142 -3.47 -18.54 -14.53
N GLU A 143 -4.39 -19.10 -13.73
CA GLU A 143 -5.69 -19.57 -14.24
C GLU A 143 -6.48 -18.43 -14.87
N THR A 144 -6.56 -17.29 -14.18
CA THR A 144 -7.36 -16.16 -14.64
C THR A 144 -6.81 -15.48 -15.89
N THR A 145 -5.52 -15.65 -16.15
CA THR A 145 -4.84 -15.13 -17.35
C THR A 145 -4.66 -16.20 -18.44
N GLY A 146 -5.35 -17.34 -18.34
CA GLY A 146 -5.36 -18.37 -19.39
C GLY A 146 -4.07 -19.21 -19.45
N GLN A 147 -3.38 -19.38 -18.32
CA GLN A 147 -2.13 -20.12 -18.18
C GLN A 147 -2.27 -21.38 -17.29
N PRO A 148 -3.22 -22.31 -17.57
CA PRO A 148 -3.55 -23.41 -16.67
C PRO A 148 -2.39 -24.39 -16.41
N ALA A 149 -1.47 -24.57 -17.36
CA ALA A 149 -0.29 -25.41 -17.16
C ALA A 149 0.66 -24.84 -16.09
N GLN A 150 0.83 -23.51 -16.07
CA GLN A 150 1.64 -22.82 -15.06
C GLN A 150 0.93 -22.79 -13.70
N ALA A 151 -0.40 -22.68 -13.70
CA ALA A 151 -1.19 -22.84 -12.49
C ALA A 151 -0.99 -24.24 -11.87
N LEU A 152 -1.18 -25.30 -12.65
CA LEU A 152 -1.00 -26.69 -12.19
C LEU A 152 0.41 -26.92 -11.64
N GLY A 153 1.46 -26.51 -12.38
CA GLY A 153 2.84 -26.62 -11.90
C GLY A 153 3.11 -25.82 -10.63
N THR A 154 2.41 -24.70 -10.42
CA THR A 154 2.51 -23.91 -9.18
C THR A 154 1.82 -24.62 -8.01
N LEU A 155 0.64 -25.20 -8.23
CA LEU A 155 -0.06 -26.00 -7.22
C LEU A 155 0.73 -27.26 -6.83
N ASP A 156 1.36 -27.94 -7.80
CA ASP A 156 2.26 -29.08 -7.55
C ASP A 156 3.41 -28.69 -6.61
N ARG A 157 3.97 -27.49 -6.77
CA ARG A 157 5.02 -26.97 -5.87
C ARG A 157 4.51 -26.79 -4.44
N ILE A 158 3.23 -26.44 -4.25
CA ILE A 158 2.65 -26.30 -2.91
C ILE A 158 2.57 -27.68 -2.25
N VAL A 159 2.01 -28.68 -2.94
CA VAL A 159 1.91 -30.05 -2.42
C VAL A 159 3.30 -30.60 -2.05
N GLN A 160 4.33 -30.32 -2.86
CA GLN A 160 5.69 -30.80 -2.61
C GLN A 160 6.41 -30.07 -1.47
N ARG A 161 6.28 -28.74 -1.38
CA ARG A 161 7.09 -27.93 -0.45
C ARG A 161 6.36 -27.55 0.83
N TYR A 162 5.05 -27.53 0.81
CA TYR A 162 4.20 -27.11 1.92
C TYR A 162 3.12 -28.17 2.22
N PRO A 163 3.51 -29.43 2.51
CA PRO A 163 2.58 -30.53 2.75
C PRO A 163 1.71 -30.36 4.01
N GLN A 164 1.96 -29.31 4.80
CA GLN A 164 1.17 -28.95 5.99
C GLN A 164 0.46 -27.61 5.85
N SER A 165 0.37 -27.04 4.63
CA SER A 165 -0.36 -25.79 4.42
C SER A 165 -1.84 -25.99 4.80
N PRO A 166 -2.45 -25.03 5.51
CA PRO A 166 -3.87 -25.10 5.82
C PRO A 166 -4.78 -24.99 4.59
N GLN A 167 -4.22 -24.65 3.41
CA GLN A 167 -4.97 -24.57 2.15
C GLN A 167 -4.85 -25.85 1.32
N LEU A 168 -4.23 -26.93 1.81
CA LEU A 168 -3.94 -28.09 0.99
C LEU A 168 -5.18 -28.74 0.36
N ASP A 169 -6.31 -28.80 1.06
CA ASP A 169 -7.54 -29.38 0.52
C ASP A 169 -8.03 -28.60 -0.71
N GLU A 170 -8.00 -27.26 -0.63
CA GLU A 170 -8.32 -26.36 -1.75
C GLU A 170 -7.30 -26.51 -2.90
N VAL A 171 -6.01 -26.62 -2.58
CA VAL A 171 -4.95 -26.83 -3.57
C VAL A 171 -5.18 -28.13 -4.32
N GLN A 172 -5.50 -29.23 -3.62
CA GLN A 172 -5.78 -30.52 -4.25
C GLN A 172 -7.03 -30.49 -5.11
N PHE A 173 -8.10 -29.86 -4.61
CA PHE A 173 -9.32 -29.65 -5.38
C PHE A 173 -9.03 -28.94 -6.72
N ARG A 174 -8.33 -27.79 -6.69
CA ARG A 174 -7.96 -27.07 -7.92
C ARG A 174 -7.04 -27.86 -8.84
N ARG A 175 -6.09 -28.62 -8.29
CA ARG A 175 -5.26 -29.54 -9.10
C ARG A 175 -6.13 -30.55 -9.82
N GLY A 176 -7.09 -31.16 -9.10
CA GLY A 176 -8.07 -32.08 -9.66
C GLY A 176 -8.87 -31.47 -10.80
N GLU A 177 -9.40 -30.25 -10.61
CA GLU A 177 -10.16 -29.53 -11.64
C GLU A 177 -9.34 -29.23 -12.90
N LEU A 178 -8.10 -28.74 -12.74
CA LEU A 178 -7.20 -28.46 -13.86
C LEU A 178 -6.83 -29.74 -14.62
N LEU A 179 -6.50 -30.81 -13.89
CA LEU A 179 -6.18 -32.12 -14.49
C LEU A 179 -7.39 -32.72 -15.20
N PHE A 180 -8.58 -32.59 -14.61
CA PHE A 180 -9.82 -33.07 -15.21
C PHE A 180 -10.13 -32.33 -16.51
N SER A 181 -9.99 -31.00 -16.50
CA SER A 181 -10.18 -30.13 -17.67
C SER A 181 -9.19 -30.45 -18.78
N ASP A 182 -7.96 -30.85 -18.43
CA ASP A 182 -6.92 -31.34 -19.33
C ASP A 182 -7.10 -32.82 -19.74
N LYS A 183 -8.25 -33.43 -19.39
CA LYS A 183 -8.62 -34.85 -19.67
C LYS A 183 -7.68 -35.88 -19.04
N ARG A 184 -6.89 -35.49 -18.05
CA ARG A 184 -5.99 -36.36 -17.27
C ARG A 184 -6.75 -36.97 -16.08
N TYR A 185 -7.83 -37.69 -16.36
CA TYR A 185 -8.77 -38.17 -15.35
C TYR A 185 -8.15 -39.03 -14.24
N ALA A 186 -7.18 -39.88 -14.59
CA ALA A 186 -6.48 -40.72 -13.62
C ALA A 186 -5.62 -39.90 -12.66
N ASP A 187 -5.04 -38.78 -13.12
CA ASP A 187 -4.29 -37.86 -12.27
C ASP A 187 -5.25 -37.03 -11.42
N ALA A 188 -6.36 -36.56 -12.01
CA ALA A 188 -7.37 -35.79 -11.31
C ALA A 188 -7.98 -36.55 -10.12
N ALA A 189 -8.25 -37.85 -10.28
CA ALA A 189 -8.78 -38.70 -9.21
C ALA A 189 -7.76 -39.00 -8.09
N ARG A 190 -6.48 -38.70 -8.30
CA ARG A 190 -5.39 -38.86 -7.33
C ARG A 190 -4.97 -37.55 -6.66
N ALA A 191 -5.43 -36.42 -7.18
CA ALA A 191 -5.26 -35.13 -6.53
C ALA A 191 -6.10 -35.11 -5.26
#